data_AF-A0A7K4J7G4-F1
#
_entry.id   AF-A0A7K4J7G4-F1
#
_cell.length_a   1.000
_cell.length_b   1.000
_cell.length_c   1.000
_cell.angle_alpha   90.00
_cell.angle_beta   90.00
_cell.angle_gamma   90.00
#
_symmetry.space_group_name_H-M   'P 1'
#
loop_
_entity.id
_entity.type
_entity.pdbx_description
1 polymer ?
#
loop_
_entity_poly.entity_id
_entity_poly.type
_entity_poly.pdbx_seq_one_letter_code
_entity_poly.pdbx_strand_id
1 'polypeptide(L)'
;QNMLEELLIHKPDDPIQFMIDHLKRNNDDAPRICVLGPSASGKTTVAMWLCKHLDAIRISQETLLFKEILALTKEAKAFQERKQKIPNALWANLIQERLSNVDCIKQGWILEGFPENQEQAWMLQSSGIIPRHVVVLYAPDTVLIERNTGKRLDPVTEEVYHTTFDWPSDPLIQQRLVKPDLSEQEMSKKLLEYHRNFPGLFHIYQKVLKSINADQPSVDVLSQVLSYVQTRHRSAAPFTPRILFCGPPGSGKSLQAALIAQKYSLVNICCGQLLKEAVADKTKLGELVKPYIDNGYPGRDVVV
;
A
#
# COMPACT_ATOMS: atom_id res chain seq x y z
N GLN A 1 12.57 -7.39 8.10
CA GLN A 1 12.64 -8.13 6.82
C GLN A 1 13.30 -7.27 5.74
N ASN A 2 12.89 -6.00 5.61
CA ASN A 2 13.39 -5.05 4.61
C ASN A 2 14.93 -4.88 4.56
N MET A 3 15.59 -4.66 5.70
CA MET A 3 17.05 -4.44 5.74
C MET A 3 17.90 -5.60 5.21
N LEU A 4 17.51 -6.84 5.50
CA LEU A 4 18.23 -8.03 5.04
C LEU A 4 18.06 -8.24 3.53
N GLU A 5 16.87 -7.95 3.01
CA GLU A 5 16.60 -7.95 1.57
C GLU A 5 17.46 -6.89 0.86
N GLU A 6 17.51 -5.66 1.39
CA GLU A 6 18.33 -4.57 0.82
C GLU A 6 19.84 -4.88 0.85
N LEU A 7 20.35 -5.52 1.90
CA LEU A 7 21.74 -6.00 1.95
C LEU A 7 22.05 -7.03 0.85
N LEU A 8 21.13 -7.96 0.59
CA LEU A 8 21.31 -9.00 -0.43
C LEU A 8 21.23 -8.43 -1.85
N ILE A 9 20.40 -7.39 -2.04
CA ILE A 9 20.24 -6.68 -3.31
C ILE A 9 21.47 -5.83 -3.60
N HIS A 10 21.86 -4.96 -2.67
CA HIS A 10 22.91 -3.96 -2.90
C HIS A 10 24.33 -4.47 -2.66
N LYS A 11 24.51 -5.51 -1.83
CA LYS A 11 25.82 -6.09 -1.48
C LYS A 11 26.91 -5.03 -1.22
N PRO A 12 26.68 -4.11 -0.26
CA PRO A 12 27.62 -3.03 0.02
C PRO A 12 28.96 -3.58 0.58
N ASP A 13 30.05 -2.87 0.31
CA ASP A 13 31.39 -3.22 0.80
C ASP A 13 31.48 -3.19 2.34
N ASP A 14 30.76 -2.27 2.98
CA ASP A 14 30.57 -2.20 4.43
C ASP A 14 29.09 -2.45 4.80
N PRO A 15 28.72 -3.71 5.12
CA PRO A 15 27.35 -4.05 5.46
C PRO A 15 26.90 -3.45 6.79
N ILE A 16 27.80 -3.22 7.76
CA ILE A 16 27.41 -2.69 9.08
C ILE A 16 27.04 -1.22 8.94
N GLN A 17 27.87 -0.44 8.25
CA GLN A 17 27.57 0.97 8.03
C GLN A 17 26.28 1.16 7.21
N PHE A 18 26.07 0.30 6.20
CA PHE A 18 24.81 0.27 5.44
C PHE A 18 23.59 0.01 6.34
N MET A 19 23.67 -0.96 7.25
CA MET A 19 22.57 -1.25 8.20
C MET A 19 22.30 -0.08 9.15
N ILE A 20 23.33 0.59 9.64
CA ILE A 20 23.19 1.78 10.50
C ILE A 20 22.47 2.89 9.75
N ASP A 21 22.86 3.16 8.51
CA ASP A 21 22.24 4.21 7.70
C ASP A 21 20.82 3.84 7.27
N HIS A 22 20.54 2.56 7.02
CA HIS A 22 19.19 2.04 6.82
C HIS A 22 18.31 2.30 8.04
N LEU A 23 18.77 1.94 9.24
CA LEU A 23 18.03 2.17 10.49
C LEU A 23 17.76 3.65 10.73
N LYS A 24 18.72 4.53 10.42
CA LYS A 24 18.53 5.98 10.55
C LYS A 24 17.47 6.55 9.61
N ARG A 25 17.18 5.90 8.47
CA ARG A 25 16.14 6.36 7.53
C ARG A 25 14.72 6.20 8.08
N ASN A 26 14.49 5.29 9.03
CA ASN A 26 13.17 5.04 9.66
C ASN A 26 12.01 4.91 8.66
N ASN A 27 12.25 4.30 7.49
CA ASN A 27 11.28 4.19 6.40
C ASN A 27 10.73 2.76 6.21
N ASP A 28 10.92 1.86 7.19
CA ASP A 28 10.47 0.47 7.11
C ASP A 28 8.93 0.32 6.99
N ASP A 29 8.20 1.35 7.42
CA ASP A 29 6.74 1.44 7.31
C ASP A 29 6.27 2.29 6.11
N ALA A 30 7.19 2.83 5.30
CA ALA A 30 6.83 3.58 4.11
C ALA A 30 6.10 2.67 3.09
N PRO A 31 4.95 3.11 2.55
CA PRO A 31 4.16 2.32 1.61
C PRO A 31 4.92 2.12 0.29
N ARG A 32 4.91 0.87 -0.21
CA ARG A 32 5.47 0.51 -1.53
C ARG A 32 4.42 -0.31 -2.26
N ILE A 33 3.56 0.37 -3.01
CA ILE A 33 2.32 -0.23 -3.51
C ILE A 33 2.29 -0.16 -5.02
N CYS A 34 1.91 -1.24 -5.69
CA CYS A 34 1.52 -1.20 -7.10
C CYS A 34 0.00 -1.28 -7.24
N VAL A 35 -0.59 -0.39 -8.04
CA VAL A 35 -2.03 -0.43 -8.39
C VAL A 35 -2.17 -0.79 -9.86
N LEU A 36 -2.64 -2.01 -10.10
CA LEU A 36 -2.76 -2.64 -11.41
C LEU A 36 -4.23 -2.92 -11.76
N GLY A 37 -4.47 -3.27 -13.02
CA GLY A 37 -5.82 -3.56 -13.53
C GLY A 37 -6.00 -3.10 -14.98
N PRO A 38 -7.09 -3.51 -15.63
CA PRO A 38 -7.38 -3.10 -17.00
C PRO A 38 -7.71 -1.61 -17.09
N SER A 39 -7.68 -1.05 -18.30
CA SER A 39 -8.12 0.34 -18.54
C SER A 39 -9.56 0.54 -18.05
N ALA A 40 -9.87 1.75 -17.57
CA ALA A 40 -11.17 2.13 -16.99
C ALA A 40 -11.60 1.42 -15.69
N SER A 41 -10.73 0.61 -15.05
CA SER A 41 -11.06 -0.05 -13.76
C SER A 41 -11.00 0.85 -12.53
N GLY A 42 -10.64 2.13 -12.67
CA GLY A 42 -10.52 3.07 -11.54
C GLY A 42 -9.14 3.13 -10.88
N LYS A 43 -8.08 2.60 -11.53
CA LYS A 43 -6.70 2.63 -11.01
C LYS A 43 -6.26 4.01 -10.55
N THR A 44 -6.43 5.03 -11.40
CA THR A 44 -6.01 6.41 -11.14
C THR A 44 -6.73 7.00 -9.94
N THR A 45 -8.05 6.82 -9.87
CA THR A 45 -8.86 7.26 -8.73
C THR A 45 -8.38 6.63 -7.43
N VAL A 46 -8.18 5.31 -7.42
CA VAL A 46 -7.68 4.58 -6.25
C VAL A 46 -6.27 5.01 -5.88
N ALA A 47 -5.36 5.15 -6.85
CA ALA A 47 -3.98 5.58 -6.62
C ALA A 47 -3.92 6.99 -6.01
N MET A 48 -4.68 7.95 -6.55
CA MET A 48 -4.77 9.31 -6.00
C MET A 48 -5.30 9.33 -4.57
N TRP A 49 -6.37 8.57 -4.30
CA TRP A 49 -6.93 8.48 -2.95
C TRP A 49 -5.97 7.80 -1.96
N LEU A 50 -5.27 6.76 -2.40
CA LEU A 50 -4.22 6.13 -1.59
C LEU A 50 -3.07 7.10 -1.29
N CYS A 51 -2.62 7.88 -2.26
CA CYS A 51 -1.60 8.92 -2.05
C CYS A 51 -2.03 9.90 -0.97
N LYS A 52 -3.29 10.37 -1.04
CA LYS A 52 -3.85 11.31 -0.06
C LYS A 52 -3.98 10.69 1.34
N HIS A 53 -4.34 9.42 1.44
CA HIS A 53 -4.54 8.75 2.73
C HIS A 53 -3.24 8.27 3.40
N LEU A 54 -2.24 7.89 2.60
CA LEU A 54 -0.98 7.32 3.10
C LEU A 54 0.18 8.33 3.07
N ASP A 55 -0.07 9.57 2.64
CA ASP A 55 0.96 10.58 2.36
C ASP A 55 2.10 10.03 1.50
N ALA A 56 1.74 9.36 0.40
CA ALA A 56 2.66 8.64 -0.47
C ALA A 56 2.72 9.24 -1.88
N ILE A 57 3.86 9.09 -2.55
CA ILE A 57 4.07 9.69 -3.86
C ILE A 57 3.44 8.85 -4.98
N ARG A 58 2.57 9.46 -5.78
CA ARG A 58 2.03 8.83 -7.01
C ARG A 58 3.10 8.82 -8.11
N ILE A 59 3.26 7.68 -8.76
CA ILE A 59 4.13 7.51 -9.92
C ILE A 59 3.34 6.76 -10.99
N SER A 60 3.06 7.41 -12.11
CA SER A 60 2.53 6.78 -13.32
C SER A 60 3.48 7.00 -14.50
N GLN A 61 3.31 6.22 -15.57
CA GLN A 61 4.07 6.40 -16.81
C GLN A 61 3.95 7.84 -17.34
N GLU A 62 2.75 8.41 -17.27
CA GLU A 62 2.48 9.79 -17.69
C GLU A 62 3.26 10.78 -16.81
N THR A 63 3.18 10.66 -15.48
CA THR A 63 3.86 11.59 -14.57
C THR A 63 5.39 11.55 -14.71
N LEU A 64 5.94 10.38 -15.05
CA LEU A 64 7.38 10.22 -15.32
C LEU A 64 7.81 10.95 -16.60
N LEU A 65 6.96 10.95 -17.63
CA LEU A 65 7.24 11.59 -18.91
C LEU A 65 7.05 13.11 -18.88
N PHE A 66 6.16 13.64 -18.02
CA PHE A 66 5.90 15.08 -17.94
C PHE A 66 7.05 15.89 -17.33
N LYS A 67 7.84 15.33 -16.41
CA LYS A 67 8.91 16.08 -15.73
C LYS A 67 10.16 16.19 -16.61
N GLU A 68 10.39 17.36 -17.23
CA GLU A 68 11.51 17.68 -18.13
C GLU A 68 12.90 17.79 -17.46
N ILE A 69 13.14 17.02 -16.41
CA ILE A 69 14.35 17.22 -15.60
C ILE A 69 15.50 16.32 -16.08
N LEU A 70 15.20 15.20 -16.76
CA LEU A 70 16.18 14.12 -16.96
C LEU A 70 16.47 13.83 -18.44
N ALA A 71 17.73 13.48 -18.72
CA ALA A 71 18.18 13.09 -20.06
C ALA A 71 17.43 11.83 -20.57
N LEU A 72 17.17 10.87 -19.67
CA LEU A 72 16.38 9.66 -19.96
C LEU A 72 14.94 9.99 -20.37
N THR A 73 14.33 11.03 -19.78
CA THR A 73 12.98 11.47 -20.15
C THR A 73 12.95 12.01 -21.58
N LYS A 74 14.00 12.70 -22.04
CA LYS A 74 14.10 13.17 -23.43
C LYS A 74 14.18 12.02 -24.42
N GLU A 75 14.96 10.99 -24.09
CA GLU A 75 15.05 9.77 -24.92
C GLU A 75 13.68 9.06 -24.99
N ALA A 76 13.01 8.87 -23.84
CA ALA A 76 11.70 8.25 -23.79
C ALA A 76 10.63 9.04 -24.59
N LYS A 77 10.64 10.38 -24.50
CA LYS A 77 9.77 11.24 -25.33
C LYS A 77 10.05 11.08 -26.82
N ALA A 78 11.31 10.93 -27.24
CA ALA A 78 11.65 10.73 -28.65
C ALA A 78 11.06 9.42 -29.22
N PHE A 79 10.97 8.36 -28.41
CA PHE A 79 10.26 7.14 -28.80
C PHE A 79 8.74 7.37 -28.92
N GLN A 80 8.16 8.15 -28.00
CA GLN A 80 6.73 8.48 -28.00
C GLN A 80 6.35 9.33 -29.23
N GLU A 81 7.15 10.32 -29.58
CA GLU A 81 6.98 11.15 -30.80
C GLU A 81 7.03 10.31 -32.07
N ARG A 82 7.85 9.25 -32.08
CA ARG A 82 7.95 8.28 -33.18
C ARG A 82 6.86 7.21 -33.15
N LYS A 83 5.91 7.27 -32.20
CA LYS A 83 4.87 6.25 -31.94
C LYS A 83 5.44 4.85 -31.73
N GLN A 84 6.65 4.74 -31.18
CA GLN A 84 7.30 3.48 -30.86
C GLN A 84 7.09 3.12 -29.38
N LYS A 85 7.05 1.83 -29.07
CA LYS A 85 7.02 1.37 -27.68
C LYS A 85 8.35 1.71 -26.99
N ILE A 86 8.28 2.35 -25.84
CA ILE A 86 9.45 2.64 -25.00
C ILE A 86 10.02 1.32 -24.47
N PRO A 87 11.33 1.06 -24.60
CA PRO A 87 11.95 -0.18 -24.11
C PRO A 87 11.74 -0.39 -22.60
N ASN A 88 11.51 -1.64 -22.19
CA ASN A 88 11.30 -2.01 -20.78
C ASN A 88 12.48 -1.58 -19.87
N ALA A 89 13.71 -1.68 -20.37
CA ALA A 89 14.91 -1.25 -19.64
C ALA A 89 14.92 0.28 -19.38
N LEU A 90 14.45 1.08 -20.33
CA LEU A 90 14.36 2.53 -20.16
C LEU A 90 13.30 2.89 -19.11
N TRP A 91 12.15 2.19 -19.10
CA TRP A 91 11.15 2.33 -18.04
C TRP A 91 11.71 1.98 -16.66
N ALA A 92 12.45 0.88 -16.53
CA ALA A 92 13.04 0.47 -15.27
C ALA A 92 14.00 1.53 -14.72
N ASN A 93 14.85 2.10 -15.58
CA ASN A 93 15.78 3.17 -15.19
C ASN A 93 15.06 4.43 -14.73
N LEU A 94 14.02 4.87 -15.47
CA LEU A 94 13.22 6.04 -15.10
C LEU A 94 12.53 5.87 -13.74
N ILE A 95 11.96 4.69 -13.49
CA ILE A 95 11.30 4.37 -12.22
C ILE A 95 12.33 4.31 -11.10
N GLN A 96 13.46 3.63 -11.31
CA GLN A 96 14.54 3.52 -10.32
C GLN A 96 15.06 4.89 -9.89
N GLU A 97 15.31 5.77 -10.85
CA GLU A 97 15.76 7.14 -10.58
C GLU A 97 14.70 7.93 -9.81
N ARG A 98 13.43 7.87 -10.23
CA ARG A 98 12.34 8.57 -9.52
C ARG A 98 12.18 8.09 -8.08
N LEU A 99 12.32 6.78 -7.86
CA LEU A 99 12.20 6.15 -6.54
C LEU A 99 13.40 6.44 -5.62
N SER A 100 14.53 6.83 -6.19
CA SER A 100 15.74 7.22 -5.44
C SER A 100 15.65 8.62 -4.82
N ASN A 101 14.62 9.40 -5.15
CA ASN A 101 14.41 10.71 -4.57
C ASN A 101 14.00 10.65 -3.08
N VAL A 102 14.40 11.66 -2.32
CA VAL A 102 14.20 11.73 -0.86
C VAL A 102 12.72 11.65 -0.47
N ASP A 103 11.82 12.21 -1.28
CA ASP A 103 10.38 12.14 -1.07
C ASP A 103 9.90 10.68 -1.12
N CYS A 104 10.18 9.96 -2.20
CA CYS A 104 9.81 8.55 -2.36
C CYS A 104 10.45 7.63 -1.30
N ILE A 105 11.67 7.92 -0.85
CA ILE A 105 12.35 7.15 0.19
C ILE A 105 11.67 7.31 1.56
N LYS A 106 11.21 8.52 1.90
CA LYS A 106 10.63 8.83 3.22
C LYS A 106 9.12 8.56 3.28
N GLN A 107 8.39 9.02 2.28
CA GLN A 107 6.93 8.96 2.19
C GLN A 107 6.42 7.67 1.55
N GLY A 108 7.30 6.93 0.88
CA GLY A 108 6.91 5.79 0.07
C GLY A 108 6.30 6.21 -1.26
N TRP A 109 5.83 5.21 -2.00
CA TRP A 109 5.40 5.36 -3.38
C TRP A 109 4.26 4.43 -3.74
N ILE A 110 3.43 4.91 -4.67
CA ILE A 110 2.36 4.17 -5.32
C ILE A 110 2.64 4.19 -6.81
N LEU A 111 2.97 3.02 -7.36
CA LEU A 111 3.22 2.81 -8.78
C LEU A 111 1.91 2.44 -9.46
N GLU A 112 1.39 3.34 -10.27
CA GLU A 112 0.12 3.19 -10.97
C GLU A 112 0.34 2.63 -12.38
N GLY A 113 -0.37 1.54 -12.69
CA GLY A 113 -0.43 1.00 -14.05
C GLY A 113 0.83 0.27 -14.51
N PHE A 114 1.88 0.18 -13.68
CA PHE A 114 3.12 -0.52 -13.98
C PHE A 114 3.47 -1.49 -12.84
N PRO A 115 3.96 -2.71 -13.12
CA PRO A 115 4.25 -3.29 -14.43
C PRO A 115 3.00 -3.81 -15.17
N GLU A 116 3.03 -3.81 -16.49
CA GLU A 116 1.95 -4.29 -17.37
C GLU A 116 2.15 -5.73 -17.86
N ASN A 117 3.38 -6.26 -17.78
CA ASN A 117 3.71 -7.61 -18.22
C ASN A 117 4.81 -8.25 -17.35
N GLN A 118 5.05 -9.54 -17.59
CA GLN A 118 6.00 -10.34 -16.84
C GLN A 118 7.44 -9.80 -16.92
N GLU A 119 7.88 -9.36 -18.09
CA GLU A 119 9.24 -8.84 -18.29
C GLU A 119 9.48 -7.57 -17.48
N GLN A 120 8.53 -6.64 -17.49
CA GLN A 120 8.61 -5.41 -16.70
C GLN A 120 8.64 -5.69 -15.20
N ALA A 121 7.86 -6.66 -14.74
CA ALA A 121 7.86 -7.07 -13.34
C ALA A 121 9.21 -7.67 -12.92
N TRP A 122 9.85 -8.47 -13.78
CA TRP A 122 11.20 -8.97 -13.54
C TRP A 122 12.24 -7.86 -13.51
N MET A 123 12.13 -6.88 -14.41
CA MET A 123 13.04 -5.73 -14.43
C MET A 123 12.99 -4.94 -13.12
N LEU A 124 11.78 -4.66 -12.60
CA LEU A 124 11.65 -4.01 -11.28
C LEU A 124 12.35 -4.80 -10.18
N GLN A 125 12.12 -6.11 -10.12
CA GLN A 125 12.72 -6.96 -9.10
C GLN A 125 14.26 -7.02 -9.22
N SER A 126 14.79 -7.10 -10.45
CA SER A 126 16.24 -7.09 -10.67
C SER A 126 16.89 -5.76 -10.28
N SER A 127 16.15 -4.65 -10.36
CA SER A 127 16.59 -3.33 -9.91
C SER A 127 16.36 -3.09 -8.41
N GLY A 128 15.94 -4.11 -7.65
CA GLY A 128 15.67 -4.01 -6.22
C GLY A 128 14.34 -3.33 -5.86
N ILE A 129 13.48 -3.08 -6.84
CA ILE A 129 12.18 -2.42 -6.64
C ILE A 129 11.14 -3.50 -6.38
N ILE A 130 10.87 -3.75 -5.09
CA ILE A 130 9.96 -4.79 -4.65
C ILE A 130 8.75 -4.14 -3.94
N PRO A 131 7.54 -4.19 -4.51
CA PRO A 131 6.36 -3.69 -3.85
C PRO A 131 6.00 -4.58 -2.65
N ARG A 132 5.55 -3.94 -1.56
CA ARG A 132 5.02 -4.62 -0.38
C ARG A 132 3.61 -5.12 -0.63
N HIS A 133 2.83 -4.38 -1.42
CA HIS A 133 1.46 -4.75 -1.79
C HIS A 133 1.23 -4.49 -3.27
N VAL A 134 0.57 -5.43 -3.93
CA VAL A 134 0.07 -5.27 -5.30
C VAL A 134 -1.46 -5.38 -5.24
N VAL A 135 -2.13 -4.35 -5.72
CA VAL A 135 -3.59 -4.28 -5.78
C VAL A 135 -3.99 -4.43 -7.24
N VAL A 136 -4.87 -5.37 -7.54
CA VAL A 136 -5.39 -5.56 -8.90
C VAL A 136 -6.88 -5.26 -8.89
N LEU A 137 -7.27 -4.19 -9.57
CA LEU A 137 -8.68 -3.88 -9.83
C LEU A 137 -9.15 -4.69 -11.03
N TYR A 138 -10.30 -5.35 -10.94
CA TYR A 138 -10.92 -6.07 -12.05
C TYR A 138 -12.41 -5.76 -12.15
N ALA A 139 -12.95 -5.75 -13.36
CA ALA A 139 -14.39 -5.65 -13.62
C ALA A 139 -14.67 -6.32 -14.99
N PRO A 140 -15.94 -6.67 -15.29
CA PRO A 140 -16.30 -7.20 -16.61
C PRO A 140 -15.93 -6.24 -17.74
N ASP A 141 -15.46 -6.77 -18.87
CA ASP A 141 -15.01 -5.97 -20.02
C ASP A 141 -16.11 -5.03 -20.54
N THR A 142 -17.37 -5.47 -20.53
CA THR A 142 -18.54 -4.66 -20.91
C THR A 142 -18.67 -3.41 -20.04
N VAL A 143 -18.53 -3.58 -18.73
CA VAL A 143 -18.57 -2.47 -17.75
C VAL A 143 -17.39 -1.51 -17.98
N LEU A 144 -16.20 -2.04 -18.27
CA LEU A 144 -15.01 -1.22 -18.52
C LEU A 144 -15.11 -0.40 -19.80
N ILE A 145 -15.68 -0.97 -20.87
CA ILE A 145 -15.93 -0.27 -22.12
C ILE A 145 -16.94 0.87 -21.90
N GLU A 146 -18.05 0.60 -21.21
CA GLU A 146 -19.06 1.61 -20.87
C GLU A 146 -18.45 2.75 -20.03
N ARG A 147 -17.67 2.41 -19.00
CA ARG A 147 -16.98 3.39 -18.16
C ARG A 147 -16.01 4.27 -18.93
N ASN A 148 -15.34 3.73 -19.94
CA ASN A 148 -14.44 4.52 -20.77
C ASN A 148 -15.19 5.61 -21.56
N THR A 149 -16.41 5.33 -22.01
CA THR A 149 -17.23 6.27 -22.79
C THR A 149 -17.61 7.51 -21.98
N GLY A 150 -17.98 7.33 -20.70
CA GLY A 150 -18.32 8.42 -19.79
C GLY A 150 -17.13 9.05 -19.05
N LYS A 151 -15.94 8.45 -19.12
CA LYS A 151 -14.72 8.95 -18.46
C LYS A 151 -14.36 10.36 -18.93
N ARG A 152 -14.02 11.23 -18.00
CA ARG A 152 -13.42 12.55 -18.22
C ARG A 152 -12.19 12.74 -17.37
N LEU A 153 -11.24 13.52 -17.87
CA LEU A 153 -9.99 13.81 -17.20
C LEU A 153 -9.83 15.33 -17.06
N ASP A 154 -9.46 15.76 -15.87
CA ASP A 154 -9.03 17.13 -15.64
C ASP A 154 -7.52 17.23 -15.97
N PRO A 155 -7.12 18.00 -16.99
CA PRO A 155 -5.72 18.11 -17.39
C PRO A 155 -4.85 18.86 -16.37
N VAL A 156 -5.46 19.59 -15.42
CA VAL A 156 -4.73 20.38 -14.42
C VAL A 156 -4.52 19.57 -13.14
N THR A 157 -5.59 18.94 -12.64
CA THR A 157 -5.54 18.19 -11.38
C THR A 157 -5.28 16.69 -11.56
N GLU A 158 -5.35 16.20 -12.80
CA GLU A 158 -5.29 14.77 -13.16
C GLU A 158 -6.45 13.95 -12.58
N GLU A 159 -7.46 14.61 -11.99
CA GLU A 159 -8.63 13.95 -11.44
C GLU A 159 -9.48 13.31 -12.55
N VAL A 160 -10.03 12.14 -12.21
CA VAL A 160 -10.90 11.39 -13.11
C VAL A 160 -12.33 11.60 -12.69
N TYR A 161 -13.18 12.00 -13.64
CA TYR A 161 -14.61 12.18 -13.47
C TYR A 161 -15.39 11.26 -14.41
N HIS A 162 -16.69 11.11 -14.17
CA HIS A 162 -17.58 10.33 -15.03
C HIS A 162 -18.93 11.03 -15.23
N THR A 163 -19.41 11.06 -16.47
CA THR A 163 -20.65 11.76 -16.85
C THR A 163 -21.91 11.30 -16.14
N THR A 164 -21.94 10.08 -15.61
CA THR A 164 -23.18 9.49 -15.02
C THR A 164 -23.17 9.35 -13.50
N PHE A 165 -22.02 9.07 -12.89
CA PHE A 165 -21.95 8.71 -11.47
C PHE A 165 -20.95 9.55 -10.66
N ASP A 166 -20.19 10.43 -11.32
CA ASP A 166 -19.16 11.25 -10.67
C ASP A 166 -18.91 12.53 -11.48
N TRP A 167 -19.91 13.41 -11.52
CA TRP A 167 -19.84 14.66 -12.27
C TRP A 167 -19.59 15.84 -11.31
N PRO A 168 -18.60 16.70 -11.57
CA PRO A 168 -18.27 17.79 -10.65
C PRO A 168 -19.37 18.86 -10.68
N SER A 169 -19.67 19.46 -9.53
CA SER A 169 -20.64 20.57 -9.45
C SER A 169 -20.10 21.90 -9.96
N ASP A 170 -18.77 22.08 -9.98
CA ASP A 170 -18.11 23.32 -10.39
C ASP A 170 -18.09 23.47 -11.93
N PRO A 171 -18.74 24.52 -12.50
CA PRO A 171 -18.74 24.75 -13.94
C PRO A 171 -17.36 24.97 -14.55
N LEU A 172 -16.40 25.53 -13.79
CA LEU A 172 -15.05 25.78 -14.29
C LEU A 172 -14.30 24.46 -14.52
N ILE A 173 -14.50 23.49 -13.64
CA ILE A 173 -13.96 22.13 -13.80
C ILE A 173 -14.63 21.48 -15.00
N GLN A 174 -15.97 21.53 -15.10
CA GLN A 174 -16.71 20.92 -16.20
C GLN A 174 -16.23 21.37 -17.58
N GLN A 175 -15.94 22.67 -17.75
CA GLN A 175 -15.49 23.23 -19.04
C GLN A 175 -14.10 22.75 -19.49
N ARG A 176 -13.21 22.41 -18.54
CA ARG A 176 -11.85 21.95 -18.86
C ARG A 176 -11.72 20.44 -18.95
N LEU A 177 -12.77 19.69 -18.64
CA LEU A 177 -12.76 18.23 -18.70
C LEU A 177 -12.60 17.71 -20.13
N VAL A 178 -11.62 16.83 -20.33
CA VAL A 178 -11.32 16.24 -21.64
C VAL A 178 -11.76 14.79 -21.67
N LYS A 179 -12.35 14.37 -22.80
CA LYS A 179 -12.64 12.95 -23.06
C LYS A 179 -11.35 12.24 -23.47
N PRO A 180 -11.03 11.06 -22.90
CA PRO A 180 -9.86 10.29 -23.34
C PRO A 180 -10.00 9.90 -24.82
N ASP A 181 -8.90 10.02 -25.55
CA ASP A 181 -8.80 9.66 -26.98
C ASP A 181 -8.62 8.15 -27.14
N LEU A 182 -9.64 7.39 -26.72
CA LEU A 182 -9.65 5.93 -26.80
C LEU A 182 -10.99 5.48 -27.36
N SER A 183 -10.98 4.97 -28.59
CA SER A 183 -12.13 4.33 -29.21
C SER A 183 -12.48 2.99 -28.52
N GLU A 184 -13.71 2.52 -28.71
CA GLU A 184 -14.14 1.21 -28.18
C GLU A 184 -13.30 0.05 -28.75
N GLN A 185 -12.90 0.15 -30.02
CA GLN A 185 -12.04 -0.86 -30.67
C GLN A 185 -10.64 -0.90 -30.06
N GLU A 186 -10.04 0.27 -29.80
CA GLU A 186 -8.74 0.37 -29.12
C GLU A 186 -8.83 -0.11 -27.68
N MET A 187 -9.92 0.23 -26.99
CA MET A 187 -10.19 -0.24 -25.63
C MET A 187 -10.25 -1.77 -25.58
N SER A 188 -10.98 -2.38 -26.53
CA SER A 188 -11.08 -3.85 -26.64
C SER A 188 -9.71 -4.50 -26.88
N LYS A 189 -8.86 -3.89 -27.74
CA LYS A 189 -7.49 -4.36 -27.95
C LYS A 189 -6.64 -4.28 -26.67
N LYS A 190 -6.75 -3.19 -25.92
CA LYS A 190 -6.04 -3.01 -24.64
C LYS A 190 -6.49 -4.02 -23.57
N LEU A 191 -7.80 -4.31 -23.49
CA LEU A 191 -8.32 -5.34 -22.58
C LEU A 191 -7.76 -6.71 -22.93
N LEU A 192 -7.74 -7.06 -24.21
CA LEU A 192 -7.22 -8.33 -24.68
C LEU A 192 -5.70 -8.46 -24.44
N GLU A 193 -4.92 -7.40 -24.61
CA GLU A 193 -3.49 -7.37 -24.23
C GLU A 193 -3.30 -7.55 -22.72
N TYR A 194 -4.11 -6.87 -21.90
CA TYR A 194 -4.09 -7.02 -20.45
C TYR A 194 -4.36 -8.47 -20.02
N HIS A 195 -5.43 -9.09 -20.52
CA HIS A 195 -5.81 -10.47 -20.17
C HIS A 195 -4.75 -11.49 -20.56
N ARG A 196 -4.01 -11.25 -21.66
CA ARG A 196 -2.88 -12.10 -22.07
C ARG A 196 -1.68 -11.98 -21.12
N ASN A 197 -1.39 -10.77 -20.63
CA ASN A 197 -0.22 -10.51 -19.80
C ASN A 197 -0.45 -10.81 -18.32
N PHE A 198 -1.70 -10.69 -17.85
CA PHE A 198 -2.06 -10.80 -16.43
C PHE A 198 -1.65 -12.11 -15.75
N PRO A 199 -1.78 -13.30 -16.36
CA PRO A 199 -1.36 -14.55 -15.72
C PRO A 199 0.12 -14.55 -15.29
N GLY A 200 1.01 -13.96 -16.10
CA GLY A 200 2.43 -13.84 -15.77
C GLY A 200 2.68 -12.92 -14.58
N LEU A 201 1.97 -11.77 -14.52
CA LEU A 201 2.02 -10.86 -13.38
C LEU A 201 1.46 -11.49 -12.10
N PHE A 202 0.34 -12.21 -12.22
CA PHE A 202 -0.29 -12.91 -11.11
C PHE A 202 0.67 -13.92 -10.47
N HIS A 203 1.38 -14.69 -11.30
CA HIS A 203 2.36 -15.67 -10.81
C HIS A 203 3.50 -15.01 -10.04
N ILE A 204 4.06 -13.90 -10.56
CA ILE A 204 5.18 -13.18 -9.92
C ILE A 204 4.78 -12.63 -8.55
N TYR A 205 3.64 -11.95 -8.47
CA TYR A 205 3.23 -11.23 -7.27
C TYR A 205 2.25 -12.00 -6.38
N GLN A 206 2.04 -13.30 -6.62
CA GLN A 206 1.00 -14.11 -5.97
C GLN A 206 0.92 -13.94 -4.43
N LYS A 207 2.06 -13.76 -3.75
CA LYS A 207 2.14 -13.62 -2.29
C LYS A 207 1.73 -12.25 -1.76
N VAL A 208 1.87 -11.21 -2.58
CA VAL A 208 1.65 -9.81 -2.21
C VAL A 208 0.53 -9.17 -3.03
N LEU A 209 -0.16 -9.95 -3.87
CA LEU A 209 -1.20 -9.50 -4.77
C LEU A 209 -2.59 -9.77 -4.19
N LYS A 210 -3.46 -8.76 -4.24
CA LYS A 210 -4.89 -8.90 -3.94
C LYS A 210 -5.73 -8.35 -5.09
N SER A 211 -6.59 -9.20 -5.64
CA SER A 211 -7.61 -8.81 -6.61
C SER A 211 -8.85 -8.26 -5.90
N ILE A 212 -9.36 -7.12 -6.37
CA ILE A 212 -10.52 -6.40 -5.82
C ILE A 212 -11.47 -6.08 -6.98
N ASN A 213 -12.76 -6.41 -6.79
CA ASN A 213 -13.79 -6.10 -7.77
C ASN A 213 -13.96 -4.57 -7.86
N ALA A 214 -13.91 -4.01 -9.06
CA ALA A 214 -14.11 -2.59 -9.33
C ALA A 214 -15.54 -2.28 -9.79
N ASP A 215 -16.36 -3.30 -10.04
CA ASP A 215 -17.79 -3.15 -10.36
C ASP A 215 -18.64 -2.95 -9.10
N GLN A 216 -18.30 -1.92 -8.35
CA GLN A 216 -18.95 -1.49 -7.11
C GLN A 216 -18.63 0.01 -6.88
N PRO A 217 -19.30 0.71 -5.94
CA PRO A 217 -19.01 2.11 -5.64
C PRO A 217 -17.53 2.34 -5.29
N SER A 218 -16.96 3.45 -5.76
CA SER A 218 -15.53 3.78 -5.61
C SER A 218 -15.07 3.80 -4.15
N VAL A 219 -15.93 4.23 -3.23
CA VAL A 219 -15.66 4.27 -1.79
C VAL A 219 -15.49 2.86 -1.22
N ASP A 220 -16.29 1.89 -1.66
CA ASP A 220 -16.19 0.50 -1.21
C ASP A 220 -14.92 -0.17 -1.76
N VAL A 221 -14.58 0.12 -3.02
CA VAL A 221 -13.29 -0.30 -3.60
C VAL A 221 -12.15 0.25 -2.76
N LEU A 222 -12.14 1.55 -2.48
CA LEU A 222 -11.09 2.19 -1.69
C LEU A 222 -10.98 1.57 -0.29
N SER A 223 -12.10 1.33 0.39
CA SER A 223 -12.11 0.73 1.73
C SER A 223 -11.46 -0.65 1.74
N GLN A 224 -11.79 -1.50 0.76
CA GLN A 224 -11.15 -2.81 0.60
C GLN A 224 -9.66 -2.71 0.29
N VAL A 225 -9.28 -1.75 -0.56
CA VAL A 225 -7.87 -1.49 -0.90
C VAL A 225 -7.10 -1.03 0.34
N LEU A 226 -7.61 -0.04 1.07
CA LEU A 226 -7.01 0.49 2.30
C LEU A 226 -6.84 -0.60 3.36
N SER A 227 -7.90 -1.39 3.59
CA SER A 227 -7.85 -2.52 4.51
C SER A 227 -6.72 -3.49 4.16
N TYR A 228 -6.53 -3.78 2.87
CA TYR A 228 -5.45 -4.64 2.40
C TYR A 228 -4.06 -4.02 2.55
N VAL A 229 -3.84 -2.80 2.08
CA VAL A 229 -2.49 -2.17 2.09
C VAL A 229 -2.03 -1.80 3.51
N GLN A 230 -2.96 -1.60 4.44
CA GLN A 230 -2.65 -1.41 5.86
C GLN A 230 -2.30 -2.73 6.57
N THR A 231 -2.54 -3.90 5.94
CA THR A 231 -2.10 -5.16 6.54
C THR A 231 -0.58 -5.27 6.54
N ARG A 232 -0.01 -5.62 7.71
CA ARG A 232 1.39 -6.03 7.78
C ARG A 232 1.50 -7.46 7.25
N HIS A 233 2.21 -7.63 6.13
CA HIS A 233 2.56 -8.97 5.64
C HIS A 233 3.29 -9.74 6.73
N ARG A 234 2.73 -10.91 7.10
CA ARG A 234 3.32 -11.78 8.11
C ARG A 234 4.54 -12.44 7.50
N SER A 235 5.69 -12.23 8.12
CA SER A 235 6.86 -13.06 7.84
C SER A 235 6.58 -14.49 8.30
N ALA A 236 7.24 -15.46 7.69
CA ALA A 236 7.30 -16.82 8.24
C ALA A 236 8.18 -16.90 9.51
N ALA A 237 8.81 -15.78 9.90
CA ALA A 237 9.54 -15.71 11.15
C ALA A 237 8.54 -15.84 12.32
N PRO A 238 8.91 -16.55 13.40
CA PRO A 238 8.05 -16.69 14.57
C PRO A 238 7.72 -15.30 15.12
N PHE A 239 6.48 -14.88 14.90
CA PHE A 239 5.93 -13.65 15.46
C PHE A 239 5.17 -14.04 16.73
N THR A 240 5.68 -13.62 17.88
CA THR A 240 4.96 -13.74 19.15
C THR A 240 4.03 -12.54 19.27
N PRO A 241 2.70 -12.70 19.07
CA PRO A 241 1.77 -11.58 19.11
C PRO A 241 1.73 -10.94 20.49
N ARG A 242 1.68 -9.60 20.52
CA ARG A 242 1.41 -8.81 21.73
C ARG A 242 -0.03 -8.32 21.64
N ILE A 243 -0.90 -8.83 22.51
CA ILE A 243 -2.34 -8.59 22.45
C ILE A 243 -2.77 -7.94 23.77
N LEU A 244 -3.49 -6.82 23.68
CA LEU A 244 -4.10 -6.14 24.82
C LEU A 244 -5.62 -6.26 24.73
N PHE A 245 -6.26 -6.71 25.81
CA PHE A 245 -7.73 -6.77 25.91
C PHE A 245 -8.26 -5.58 26.71
N CYS A 246 -9.13 -4.77 26.09
CA CYS A 246 -9.77 -3.60 26.70
C CYS A 246 -11.29 -3.74 26.74
N GLY A 247 -11.96 -3.10 27.71
CA GLY A 247 -13.44 -3.16 27.87
C GLY A 247 -13.93 -3.16 29.33
N PRO A 248 -15.25 -2.96 29.56
CA PRO A 248 -15.82 -2.77 30.90
C PRO A 248 -15.75 -4.02 31.78
N PRO A 249 -15.73 -3.92 33.13
CA PRO A 249 -15.74 -5.08 34.03
C PRO A 249 -16.84 -6.09 33.65
N GLY A 250 -16.55 -7.39 33.75
CA GLY A 250 -17.50 -8.45 33.38
C GLY A 250 -17.59 -8.79 31.89
N SER A 251 -17.00 -8.00 30.98
CA SER A 251 -17.06 -8.26 29.52
C SER A 251 -16.29 -9.50 29.01
N GLY A 252 -15.76 -10.34 29.90
CA GLY A 252 -15.04 -11.56 29.53
C GLY A 252 -13.59 -11.39 29.07
N LYS A 253 -12.99 -10.20 29.18
CA LYS A 253 -11.59 -9.93 28.77
C LYS A 253 -10.58 -10.94 29.29
N SER A 254 -10.60 -11.19 30.61
CA SER A 254 -9.64 -12.10 31.25
C SER A 254 -9.81 -13.54 30.77
N LEU A 255 -11.06 -13.96 30.51
CA LEU A 255 -11.36 -15.27 29.93
C LEU A 255 -10.82 -15.38 28.51
N GLN A 256 -11.10 -14.39 27.66
CA GLN A 256 -10.59 -14.36 26.28
C GLN A 256 -9.06 -14.32 26.23
N ALA A 257 -8.44 -13.52 27.10
CA ALA A 257 -6.98 -13.47 27.24
C ALA A 257 -6.40 -14.84 27.63
N ALA A 258 -7.01 -15.53 28.60
CA ALA A 258 -6.59 -16.86 29.01
C ALA A 258 -6.76 -17.90 27.89
N LEU A 259 -7.90 -17.90 27.20
CA LEU A 259 -8.17 -18.83 26.09
C LEU A 259 -7.20 -18.62 24.92
N ILE A 260 -6.90 -17.37 24.57
CA ILE A 260 -5.97 -17.03 23.49
C ILE A 260 -4.52 -17.35 23.91
N ALA A 261 -4.15 -17.06 25.15
CA ALA A 261 -2.85 -17.42 25.69
C ALA A 261 -2.63 -18.94 25.65
N GLN A 262 -3.63 -19.73 26.05
CA GLN A 262 -3.56 -21.18 25.97
C GLN A 262 -3.46 -21.67 24.51
N LYS A 263 -4.30 -21.14 23.62
CA LYS A 263 -4.35 -21.58 22.22
C LYS A 263 -3.06 -21.32 21.46
N TYR A 264 -2.38 -20.20 21.73
CA TYR A 264 -1.18 -19.77 21.01
C TYR A 264 0.09 -19.86 21.84
N SER A 265 0.05 -20.56 22.98
CA SER A 265 1.19 -20.71 23.90
C SER A 265 1.83 -19.36 24.29
N LEU A 266 1.00 -18.35 24.57
CA LEU A 266 1.44 -17.02 25.00
C LEU A 266 1.42 -16.92 26.53
N VAL A 267 2.22 -16.00 27.06
CA VAL A 267 2.15 -15.63 28.47
C VAL A 267 0.95 -14.71 28.69
N ASN A 268 0.01 -15.14 29.52
CA ASN A 268 -1.11 -14.30 29.93
C ASN A 268 -0.68 -13.39 31.09
N ILE A 269 -0.75 -12.07 30.88
CA ILE A 269 -0.40 -11.07 31.90
C ILE A 269 -1.69 -10.36 32.33
N CYS A 270 -2.10 -10.56 33.58
CA CYS A 270 -3.25 -9.87 34.17
C CYS A 270 -2.79 -8.92 35.27
N CYS A 271 -2.98 -7.61 35.09
CA CYS A 271 -2.56 -6.60 36.07
C CYS A 271 -3.15 -6.85 37.46
N GLY A 272 -4.43 -7.24 37.55
CA GLY A 272 -5.07 -7.54 38.83
C GLY A 272 -4.45 -8.75 39.55
N GLN A 273 -3.96 -9.74 38.80
CA GLN A 273 -3.25 -10.89 39.38
C GLN A 273 -1.84 -10.50 39.83
N LEU A 274 -1.11 -9.76 38.99
CA LEU A 274 0.23 -9.26 39.33
C LEU A 274 0.23 -8.39 40.60
N LEU A 275 -0.79 -7.53 40.76
CA LEU A 275 -0.91 -6.72 41.96
C LEU A 275 -1.18 -7.58 43.21
N LYS A 276 -2.05 -8.60 43.10
CA LYS A 276 -2.33 -9.53 44.20
C LYS A 276 -1.10 -10.34 44.59
N GLU A 277 -0.33 -10.82 43.61
CA GLU A 277 0.95 -11.50 43.82
C GLU A 277 1.95 -10.57 44.51
N ALA A 278 2.08 -9.32 44.06
CA ALA A 278 2.96 -8.32 44.67
C ALA A 278 2.60 -8.00 46.13
N VAL A 279 1.31 -8.01 46.50
CA VAL A 279 0.84 -7.88 47.89
C VAL A 279 1.18 -9.13 48.71
N ALA A 280 0.97 -10.32 48.15
CA ALA A 280 1.30 -11.59 48.82
C ALA A 280 2.80 -11.70 49.12
N ASP A 281 3.64 -11.27 48.18
CA ASP A 281 5.10 -11.27 48.29
C ASP A 281 5.66 -10.14 49.17
N LYS A 282 4.80 -9.28 49.74
CA LYS A 282 5.17 -8.12 50.58
C LYS A 282 6.22 -7.22 49.94
N THR A 283 6.12 -7.05 48.62
CA THR A 283 6.98 -6.10 47.91
C THR A 283 6.66 -4.67 48.35
N LYS A 284 7.62 -3.74 48.23
CA LYS A 284 7.40 -2.32 48.54
C LYS A 284 6.19 -1.74 47.80
N LEU A 285 5.97 -2.14 46.54
CA LEU A 285 4.80 -1.75 45.75
C LEU A 285 3.52 -2.43 46.25
N GLY A 286 3.60 -3.70 46.63
CA GLY A 286 2.48 -4.44 47.20
C GLY A 286 1.95 -3.82 48.49
N GLU A 287 2.83 -3.38 49.39
CA GLU A 287 2.41 -2.70 50.64
C GLU A 287 1.68 -1.38 50.38
N LEU A 288 2.11 -0.61 49.37
CA LEU A 288 1.46 0.63 48.95
C LEU A 288 0.07 0.40 48.34
N VAL A 289 -0.10 -0.69 47.59
CA VAL A 289 -1.35 -1.00 46.86
C VAL A 289 -2.35 -1.79 47.72
N LYS A 290 -1.89 -2.50 48.76
CA LYS A 290 -2.71 -3.31 49.69
C LYS A 290 -3.98 -2.60 50.19
N PRO A 291 -3.94 -1.38 50.76
CA PRO A 291 -5.15 -0.71 51.25
C PRO A 291 -6.15 -0.36 50.13
N TYR A 292 -5.72 -0.26 48.87
CA TYR A 292 -6.60 0.04 47.75
C TYR A 292 -7.32 -1.20 47.22
N ILE A 293 -6.64 -2.36 47.21
CA ILE A 293 -7.23 -3.65 46.86
C ILE A 293 -8.28 -4.06 47.90
N ASP A 294 -7.97 -3.92 49.18
CA ASP A 294 -8.84 -4.34 50.29
C ASP A 294 -10.14 -3.52 50.33
N ASN A 295 -10.10 -2.26 49.90
CA ASN A 295 -11.26 -1.37 49.85
C ASN A 295 -12.05 -1.42 48.52
N GLY A 296 -11.65 -2.26 47.57
CA GLY A 296 -12.37 -2.45 46.29
C GLY A 296 -12.34 -1.23 45.36
N TYR A 297 -11.45 -0.26 45.58
CA TYR A 297 -11.33 0.89 44.69
C TYR A 297 -10.60 0.50 43.40
N PRO A 298 -11.14 0.82 42.20
CA PRO A 298 -10.32 0.80 41.00
C PRO A 298 -9.19 1.81 41.22
N GLY A 299 -7.93 1.36 41.13
CA GLY A 299 -6.77 2.19 41.46
C GLY A 299 -6.88 3.57 40.81
N ARG A 300 -6.68 4.64 41.59
CA ARG A 300 -6.53 6.00 41.04
C ARG A 300 -5.34 6.00 40.08
N ASP A 301 -5.36 6.89 39.09
CA ASP A 301 -4.32 7.13 38.07
C ASP A 301 -2.94 7.59 38.62
N VAL A 302 -2.63 7.31 39.89
CA VAL A 302 -1.47 7.84 40.62
C VAL A 302 -0.35 6.78 40.77
N VAL A 303 -0.53 5.57 40.23
CA VAL A 303 0.44 4.46 40.38
C VAL A 303 1.07 4.04 39.03
N VAL A 304 1.19 4.96 38.07
CA VAL A 304 1.96 4.76 36.83
C VAL A 304 3.13 5.72 36.78
#